data_AF-A0A843HY17-F1
#
_entry.id   AF-A0A843HY17-F1
#
_cell.length_a   1.000
_cell.length_b   1.000
_cell.length_c   1.000
_cell.angle_alpha   90.00
_cell.angle_beta   90.00
_cell.angle_gamma   90.00
#
_symmetry.space_group_name_H-M   'P 1'
#
loop_
_entity.id
_entity.type
_entity.pdbx_description
1 polymer ?
#
loop_
_entity_poly.entity_id
_entity_poly.type
_entity_poly.pdbx_seq_one_letter_code
_entity_poly.pdbx_strand_id
1 'polypeptide(L)'
;MPRSKISEFEGYGSRNKTIKEVYDEIKPGIHVELTPSNYNDGEPSTSNILTALSYGCDVVTASKSPLVLYYDEIINLARKKRLNVKFRATVMGGTPFIDLLSSLKSYEIIKIEGILNATTNFILSTMFDKLIPYEKALEEAKSIGIAEADPSTDVKGIDASAKLVIISRILGYKLKLNEIVRDDASSIKLEDVISSIKEEKVIKYIASLESNKAS
;
A
#
# COMPACT_ATOMS: atom_id res chain seq x y z
N MET A 1 -17.00 4.37 -10.83
CA MET A 1 -16.43 5.26 -11.87
C MET A 1 -15.79 4.39 -12.94
N PRO A 2 -16.01 4.63 -14.24
CA PRO A 2 -15.21 3.95 -15.25
C PRO A 2 -13.74 4.35 -15.01
N ARG A 3 -12.84 3.37 -14.83
CA ARG A 3 -11.39 3.61 -14.76
C ARG A 3 -10.93 4.03 -16.17
N SER A 4 -11.14 5.28 -16.56
CA SER A 4 -10.52 5.84 -17.76
C SER A 4 -9.01 5.82 -17.56
N LYS A 5 -8.25 5.25 -18.51
CA LYS A 5 -6.80 5.26 -18.41
C LYS A 5 -6.32 6.68 -18.72
N ILE A 6 -5.40 7.23 -17.93
CA ILE A 6 -4.82 8.57 -18.15
C ILE A 6 -4.25 8.70 -19.57
N SER A 7 -3.76 7.59 -20.14
CA SER A 7 -3.25 7.51 -21.51
C SER A 7 -4.31 7.74 -22.61
N GLU A 8 -5.60 7.80 -22.27
CA GLU A 8 -6.71 8.06 -23.21
C GLU A 8 -7.23 9.49 -23.13
N PHE A 9 -6.67 10.32 -22.25
CA PHE A 9 -7.08 11.69 -22.10
C PHE A 9 -6.67 12.50 -23.34
N GLU A 10 -7.64 13.01 -24.08
CA GLU A 10 -7.41 13.68 -25.36
C GLU A 10 -6.46 14.89 -25.20
N GLY A 11 -5.46 14.98 -26.07
CA GLY A 11 -4.48 16.07 -26.08
C GLY A 11 -3.32 15.94 -25.07
N TYR A 12 -3.40 15.06 -24.06
CA TYR A 12 -2.34 14.90 -23.04
C TYR A 12 -1.94 13.45 -22.79
N GLY A 13 -2.81 12.50 -23.08
CA GLY A 13 -2.58 11.06 -22.91
C GLY A 13 -1.72 10.51 -24.04
N SER A 14 -0.65 9.81 -23.67
CA SER A 14 0.16 9.02 -24.60
C SER A 14 0.04 7.54 -24.27
N ARG A 15 -0.23 6.70 -25.28
CA ARG A 15 -0.24 5.24 -25.16
C ARG A 15 1.11 4.67 -25.57
N ASN A 16 1.51 3.57 -24.91
CA ASN A 16 2.69 2.77 -25.25
C ASN A 16 4.02 3.55 -25.30
N LYS A 17 4.09 4.71 -24.63
CA LYS A 17 5.34 5.43 -24.44
C LYS A 17 6.00 5.01 -23.14
N THR A 18 7.30 4.82 -23.20
CA THR A 18 8.17 4.80 -22.03
C THR A 18 8.23 6.19 -21.41
N ILE A 19 8.56 6.27 -20.12
CA ILE A 19 8.78 7.55 -19.44
C ILE A 19 9.84 8.40 -20.14
N LYS A 20 10.87 7.77 -20.72
CA LYS A 20 11.93 8.46 -21.46
C LYS A 20 11.39 9.17 -22.69
N GLU A 21 10.58 8.49 -23.50
CA GLU A 21 9.95 9.08 -24.69
C GLU A 21 9.00 10.22 -24.31
N VAL A 22 8.29 10.12 -23.19
CA VAL A 22 7.49 11.24 -22.67
C VAL A 22 8.40 12.42 -22.32
N TYR A 23 9.54 12.18 -21.70
CA TYR A 23 10.45 13.23 -21.25
C TYR A 23 11.29 13.87 -22.37
N ASP A 24 11.40 13.20 -23.51
CA ASP A 24 11.99 13.80 -24.71
C ASP A 24 11.06 14.88 -25.30
N GLU A 25 9.75 14.80 -25.05
CA GLU A 25 8.74 15.76 -25.50
C GLU A 25 8.43 16.85 -24.45
N ILE A 26 8.46 16.50 -23.17
CA ILE A 26 8.15 17.42 -22.06
C ILE A 26 9.22 17.37 -20.96
N LYS A 27 9.40 18.48 -20.25
CA LYS A 27 10.31 18.54 -19.09
C LYS A 27 9.50 18.82 -17.82
N PRO A 28 8.98 17.78 -17.15
CA PRO A 28 8.16 17.99 -15.97
C PRO A 28 9.02 18.35 -14.76
N GLY A 29 8.49 19.23 -13.90
CA GLY A 29 9.06 19.48 -12.57
C GLY A 29 8.73 18.36 -11.58
N ILE A 30 7.60 17.66 -11.79
CA ILE A 30 7.07 16.63 -10.88
C ILE A 30 6.60 15.43 -11.71
N HIS A 31 7.02 14.22 -11.30
CA HIS A 31 6.50 12.94 -11.78
C HIS A 31 5.50 12.37 -10.78
N VAL A 32 4.33 11.94 -11.26
CA VAL A 32 3.32 11.28 -10.43
C VAL A 32 3.23 9.81 -10.83
N GLU A 33 3.71 8.92 -9.98
CA GLU A 33 3.76 7.47 -10.22
C GLU A 33 2.55 6.76 -9.60
N LEU A 34 1.67 6.26 -10.46
CA LEU A 34 0.41 5.60 -10.09
C LEU A 34 0.29 4.19 -10.67
N THR A 35 1.38 3.63 -11.20
CA THR A 35 1.37 2.26 -11.71
C THR A 35 1.03 1.28 -10.59
N PRO A 36 0.11 0.31 -10.84
CA PRO A 36 -0.25 -0.71 -9.86
C PRO A 36 0.98 -1.40 -9.27
N SER A 37 0.93 -1.69 -7.97
CA SER A 37 2.04 -2.34 -7.28
C SER A 37 2.31 -3.73 -7.84
N ASN A 38 3.58 -3.99 -8.16
CA ASN A 38 4.09 -5.31 -8.52
C ASN A 38 5.13 -5.71 -7.47
N TYR A 39 4.78 -6.63 -6.56
CA TYR A 39 5.67 -7.04 -5.46
C TYR A 39 6.69 -8.10 -5.86
N ASN A 40 6.70 -8.57 -7.11
CA ASN A 40 7.70 -9.53 -7.58
C ASN A 40 9.05 -8.84 -7.79
N ASP A 41 9.06 -7.75 -8.56
CA ASP A 41 10.28 -7.02 -8.94
C ASP A 41 10.12 -5.49 -8.90
N GLY A 42 8.94 -4.96 -8.55
CA GLY A 42 8.71 -3.52 -8.46
C GLY A 42 8.51 -2.81 -9.80
N GLU A 43 8.63 -3.51 -10.92
CA GLU A 43 8.58 -2.90 -12.25
C GLU A 43 7.15 -2.80 -12.82
N PRO A 44 6.88 -1.78 -13.67
CA PRO A 44 7.81 -0.75 -14.16
C PRO A 44 7.97 0.48 -13.23
N SER A 45 7.27 0.49 -12.08
CA SER A 45 7.21 1.64 -11.18
C SER A 45 8.59 2.06 -10.67
N THR A 46 9.46 1.11 -10.37
CA THR A 46 10.84 1.39 -9.91
C THR A 46 11.64 2.09 -11.00
N SER A 47 11.69 1.54 -12.21
CA SER A 47 12.41 2.14 -13.33
C SER A 47 11.88 3.54 -13.69
N ASN A 48 10.56 3.74 -13.62
CA ASN A 48 9.95 5.05 -13.81
C ASN A 48 10.45 6.07 -12.78
N ILE A 49 10.42 5.73 -11.48
CA ILE A 49 10.86 6.63 -10.41
C ILE A 49 12.34 6.97 -10.54
N LEU A 50 13.20 5.98 -10.80
CA LEU A 50 14.64 6.20 -10.95
C LEU A 50 14.95 7.06 -12.18
N THR A 51 14.21 6.87 -13.27
CA THR A 51 14.32 7.72 -14.47
C THR A 51 13.86 9.14 -14.17
N ALA A 52 12.73 9.32 -13.49
CA ALA A 52 12.22 10.63 -13.07
C ALA A 52 13.26 11.41 -12.25
N LEU A 53 13.82 10.79 -11.23
CA LEU A 53 14.90 11.37 -10.44
C LEU A 53 16.13 11.67 -11.30
N SER A 54 16.47 10.79 -12.23
CA SER A 54 17.61 10.98 -13.14
C SER A 54 17.46 12.22 -14.03
N TYR A 55 16.23 12.56 -14.42
CA TYR A 55 15.92 13.76 -15.20
C TYR A 55 15.72 15.03 -14.37
N GLY A 56 15.82 14.96 -13.04
CA GLY A 56 15.70 16.13 -12.17
C GLY A 56 14.27 16.41 -11.69
N CYS A 57 13.36 15.45 -11.79
CA CYS A 57 11.98 15.61 -11.36
C CYS A 57 11.82 15.24 -9.88
N ASP A 58 11.06 16.03 -9.12
CA ASP A 58 10.49 15.56 -7.86
C ASP A 58 9.50 14.41 -8.16
N VAL A 59 9.34 13.48 -7.22
CA VAL A 59 8.46 12.31 -7.39
C VAL A 59 7.37 12.31 -6.34
N VAL A 60 6.13 12.09 -6.77
CA VAL A 60 5.00 11.73 -5.93
C VAL A 60 4.52 10.35 -6.32
N THR A 61 4.32 9.42 -5.39
CA THR A 61 3.89 8.05 -5.72
C THR A 61 2.79 7.53 -4.81
N ALA A 62 1.86 6.78 -5.40
CA ALA A 62 0.93 5.90 -4.68
C ALA A 62 1.29 4.41 -4.86
N SER A 63 2.32 4.10 -5.65
CA SER A 63 2.81 2.75 -5.86
C SER A 63 3.65 2.31 -4.66
N LYS A 64 3.28 1.19 -4.04
CA LYS A 64 3.95 0.69 -2.83
C LYS A 64 5.21 -0.12 -3.17
N SER A 65 5.18 -0.87 -4.27
CA SER A 65 6.24 -1.85 -4.57
C SER A 65 7.65 -1.25 -4.66
N PRO A 66 7.89 -0.04 -5.25
CA PRO A 66 9.23 0.53 -5.26
C PRO A 66 9.73 0.89 -3.86
N LEU A 67 8.85 1.34 -2.97
CA LEU A 67 9.18 1.68 -1.59
C LEU A 67 9.35 0.44 -0.71
N VAL A 68 8.77 -0.69 -1.10
CA VAL A 68 8.93 -1.96 -0.40
C VAL A 68 10.26 -2.62 -0.78
N LEU A 69 10.61 -2.60 -2.07
CA LEU A 69 11.75 -3.35 -2.61
C LEU A 69 13.03 -2.51 -2.75
N TYR A 70 12.90 -1.22 -3.11
CA TYR A 70 14.02 -0.35 -3.52
C TYR A 70 14.07 0.98 -2.75
N TYR A 71 13.54 1.02 -1.52
CA TYR A 71 13.45 2.25 -0.70
C TYR A 71 14.79 3.01 -0.60
N ASP A 72 15.85 2.31 -0.18
CA ASP A 72 17.13 2.94 0.09
C ASP A 72 17.75 3.50 -1.21
N GLU A 73 17.62 2.79 -2.33
CA GLU A 73 18.10 3.23 -3.63
C GLU A 73 17.41 4.53 -4.09
N ILE A 74 16.06 4.52 -4.07
CA ILE A 74 15.23 5.66 -4.49
C ILE A 74 15.53 6.89 -3.63
N ILE A 75 15.53 6.74 -2.30
CA ILE A 75 15.72 7.85 -1.38
C ILE A 75 17.17 8.37 -1.43
N ASN A 76 18.17 7.51 -1.59
CA ASN A 76 19.56 7.94 -1.73
C ASN A 76 19.80 8.69 -3.04
N LEU A 77 19.22 8.24 -4.17
CA LEU A 77 19.32 8.95 -5.43
C LEU A 77 18.66 10.33 -5.34
N ALA A 78 17.45 10.41 -4.78
CA ALA A 78 16.75 11.67 -4.57
C ALA A 78 17.58 12.65 -3.72
N ARG A 79 18.16 12.19 -2.61
CA ARG A 79 19.07 13.00 -1.78
C ARG A 79 20.29 13.49 -2.55
N LYS A 80 20.97 12.61 -3.29
CA LYS A 80 22.16 12.97 -4.11
C LYS A 80 21.83 14.08 -5.11
N LYS A 81 20.64 14.05 -5.69
CA LYS A 81 20.17 15.04 -6.66
C LYS A 81 19.42 16.23 -6.05
N ARG A 82 19.26 16.28 -4.72
CA ARG A 82 18.49 17.31 -4.00
C ARG A 82 17.03 17.40 -4.45
N LEU A 83 16.42 16.24 -4.72
CA LEU A 83 15.03 16.07 -5.12
C LEU A 83 14.20 15.46 -3.99
N ASN A 84 12.89 15.60 -4.09
CA ASN A 84 11.91 15.08 -3.13
C ASN A 84 11.25 13.82 -3.67
N VAL A 85 10.97 12.87 -2.77
CA VAL A 85 10.08 11.73 -3.01
C VAL A 85 8.99 11.77 -1.95
N LYS A 86 7.74 11.96 -2.37
CA LYS A 86 6.56 11.99 -1.50
C LYS A 86 5.68 10.78 -1.78
N PHE A 87 5.25 10.10 -0.73
CA PHE A 87 4.54 8.83 -0.85
C PHE A 87 3.42 8.65 0.18
N ARG A 88 2.84 9.74 0.67
CA ARG A 88 1.78 9.71 1.70
C ARG A 88 0.60 8.81 1.32
N ALA A 89 0.21 8.79 0.05
CA ALA A 89 -0.93 8.01 -0.44
C ALA A 89 -0.74 6.48 -0.34
N THR A 90 0.49 6.01 -0.11
CA THR A 90 0.81 4.57 -0.08
C THR A 90 0.30 3.87 1.18
N VAL A 91 0.10 4.60 2.28
CA VAL A 91 -0.35 4.07 3.57
C VAL A 91 -1.47 4.94 4.11
N MET A 92 -2.62 4.32 4.41
CA MET A 92 -3.81 4.99 4.90
C MET A 92 -4.34 6.14 4.01
N GLY A 93 -4.03 6.10 2.70
CA GLY A 93 -4.63 6.94 1.67
C GLY A 93 -4.57 8.45 1.98
N GLY A 94 -5.74 9.06 2.15
CA GLY A 94 -5.87 10.51 2.39
C GLY A 94 -5.52 10.98 3.81
N THR A 95 -5.35 10.07 4.77
CA THR A 95 -5.04 10.45 6.16
C THR A 95 -3.61 11.02 6.29
N PRO A 96 -3.33 11.89 7.28
CA PRO A 96 -1.99 12.44 7.51
C PRO A 96 -1.04 11.47 8.21
N PHE A 97 -1.26 10.16 8.11
CA PHE A 97 -0.54 9.16 8.90
C PHE A 97 0.98 9.18 8.68
N ILE A 98 1.44 9.29 7.43
CA ILE A 98 2.87 9.32 7.10
C ILE A 98 3.55 10.60 7.63
N ASP A 99 2.82 11.73 7.63
CA ASP A 99 3.30 13.00 8.16
C ASP A 99 3.37 12.94 9.69
N LEU A 100 2.34 12.39 10.34
CA LEU A 100 2.30 12.13 11.78
C LEU A 100 3.47 11.24 12.20
N LEU A 101 3.67 10.10 11.54
CA LEU A 101 4.76 9.19 11.84
C LEU A 101 6.12 9.85 11.69
N SER A 102 6.26 10.74 10.69
CA SER A 102 7.49 11.52 10.50
C SER A 102 7.71 12.57 11.59
N SER A 103 6.66 13.17 12.14
CA SER A 103 6.76 14.10 13.29
C SER A 103 7.14 13.41 14.60
N LEU A 104 6.90 12.09 14.70
CA LEU A 104 7.19 11.30 15.89
C LEU A 104 8.59 10.69 15.89
N LYS A 105 9.47 11.02 14.93
CA LYS A 105 10.83 10.46 14.82
C LYS A 105 11.73 10.70 16.03
N SER A 106 11.40 11.68 16.87
CA SER A 106 12.11 11.95 18.13
C SER A 106 11.65 11.08 19.30
N TYR A 107 10.57 10.32 19.13
CA TYR A 107 10.04 9.40 20.12
C TYR A 107 10.39 7.96 19.76
N GLU A 108 10.52 7.12 20.78
CA GLU A 108 10.59 5.68 20.60
C GLU A 108 9.17 5.13 20.43
N ILE A 109 8.87 4.65 19.22
CA ILE A 109 7.61 3.98 18.93
C ILE A 109 7.71 2.51 19.33
N ILE A 110 7.01 2.14 20.39
CA ILE A 110 7.01 0.77 20.93
C ILE A 110 6.15 -0.14 20.06
N LYS A 111 4.97 0.33 19.64
CA LYS A 111 4.00 -0.46 18.91
C LYS A 111 3.17 0.38 17.94
N ILE A 112 2.90 -0.17 16.77
CA ILE A 112 1.90 0.33 15.82
C ILE A 112 0.94 -0.82 15.51
N GLU A 113 -0.34 -0.59 15.74
CA GLU A 113 -1.40 -1.52 15.39
C GLU A 113 -2.53 -0.80 14.68
N GLY A 114 -3.05 -1.44 13.63
CA GLY A 114 -4.20 -0.88 12.94
C GLY A 114 -4.71 -1.74 11.80
N ILE A 115 -5.92 -1.39 11.36
CA ILE A 115 -6.54 -1.96 10.17
C ILE A 115 -5.95 -1.24 8.97
N LEU A 116 -5.07 -1.90 8.24
CA LEU A 116 -4.38 -1.32 7.09
C LEU A 116 -4.96 -1.73 5.74
N ASN A 117 -5.97 -2.61 5.69
CA ASN A 117 -6.60 -3.05 4.44
C ASN A 117 -8.13 -2.91 4.52
N ALA A 118 -8.70 -2.17 3.57
CA ALA A 118 -10.13 -1.87 3.55
C ALA A 118 -10.96 -3.07 3.08
N THR A 119 -10.45 -3.86 2.13
CA THR A 119 -11.12 -5.05 1.59
C THR A 119 -11.35 -6.09 2.67
N THR A 120 -10.31 -6.48 3.42
CA THR A 120 -10.44 -7.43 4.53
C THR A 120 -11.32 -6.89 5.64
N ASN A 121 -11.21 -5.59 5.97
CA ASN A 121 -12.08 -4.99 6.97
C ASN A 121 -13.55 -5.01 6.54
N PHE A 122 -13.85 -4.71 5.27
CA PHE A 122 -15.21 -4.75 4.76
C PHE A 122 -15.78 -6.17 4.83
N ILE A 123 -15.02 -7.16 4.36
CA ILE A 123 -15.43 -8.57 4.38
C ILE A 123 -15.72 -9.01 5.81
N LEU A 124 -14.79 -8.83 6.74
CA LEU A 124 -14.95 -9.26 8.14
C LEU A 124 -16.09 -8.52 8.86
N SER A 125 -16.28 -7.23 8.55
CA SER A 125 -17.44 -6.47 9.08
C SER A 125 -18.75 -7.00 8.53
N THR A 126 -18.81 -7.32 7.23
CA THR A 126 -20.02 -7.85 6.60
C THR A 126 -20.38 -9.23 7.15
N MET A 127 -19.38 -10.09 7.36
CA MET A 127 -19.58 -11.38 8.04
C MET A 127 -20.15 -11.18 9.44
N PHE A 128 -19.63 -10.22 10.20
CA PHE A 128 -20.09 -9.90 11.55
C PHE A 128 -21.51 -9.33 11.58
N ASP A 129 -21.78 -8.30 10.78
CA ASP A 129 -23.05 -7.56 10.78
C ASP A 129 -24.21 -8.41 10.25
N LYS A 130 -23.95 -9.29 9.28
CA LYS A 130 -24.99 -10.09 8.61
C LYS A 130 -24.99 -11.56 9.00
N LEU A 131 -24.01 -12.01 9.79
CA LEU A 131 -23.81 -13.42 10.17
C LEU A 131 -23.79 -14.34 8.94
N ILE A 132 -23.01 -13.97 7.93
CA ILE A 132 -22.86 -14.74 6.69
C ILE A 132 -21.45 -15.32 6.55
N PRO A 133 -21.29 -16.43 5.80
CA PRO A 133 -19.97 -16.99 5.48
C PRO A 133 -19.10 -16.03 4.67
N TYR A 134 -17.79 -16.26 4.71
CA TYR A 134 -16.78 -15.47 4.01
C TYR A 134 -17.09 -15.32 2.51
N GLU A 135 -17.50 -16.39 1.84
CA GLU A 135 -17.77 -16.41 0.40
C GLU A 135 -18.86 -15.41 0.02
N LYS A 136 -19.91 -15.29 0.87
CA LYS A 136 -21.01 -14.34 0.65
C LYS A 136 -20.61 -12.90 0.92
N ALA A 137 -19.80 -12.67 1.96
CA ALA A 137 -19.23 -11.35 2.20
C ALA A 137 -18.27 -10.92 1.08
N LEU A 138 -17.49 -11.85 0.51
CA LEU A 138 -16.61 -11.59 -0.63
C LEU A 138 -17.41 -11.31 -1.92
N GLU A 139 -18.49 -12.06 -2.20
CA GLU A 139 -19.40 -11.79 -3.31
C GLU A 139 -19.95 -10.35 -3.24
N GLU A 140 -20.35 -9.92 -2.04
CA GLU A 140 -20.82 -8.54 -1.82
C GLU A 140 -19.70 -7.51 -2.00
N ALA A 141 -18.51 -7.75 -1.44
CA ALA A 141 -17.36 -6.87 -1.62
C ALA A 141 -17.01 -6.68 -3.10
N LYS A 142 -17.14 -7.73 -3.92
CA LYS A 142 -16.95 -7.69 -5.37
C LYS A 142 -18.06 -6.93 -6.08
N SER A 143 -19.32 -7.14 -5.70
CA SER A 143 -20.48 -6.53 -6.38
C SER A 143 -20.50 -5.00 -6.24
N ILE A 144 -19.99 -4.47 -5.12
CA ILE A 144 -19.87 -3.03 -4.88
C ILE A 144 -18.49 -2.47 -5.28
N GLY A 145 -17.59 -3.29 -5.82
CA GLY A 145 -16.28 -2.89 -6.34
C GLY A 145 -15.22 -2.58 -5.29
N ILE A 146 -15.39 -3.04 -4.04
CA ILE A 146 -14.36 -2.96 -3.00
C ILE A 146 -13.27 -4.00 -3.22
N ALA A 147 -13.65 -5.24 -3.56
CA ALA A 147 -12.72 -6.31 -3.88
C ALA A 147 -12.58 -6.46 -5.41
N GLU A 148 -11.35 -6.68 -5.88
CA GLU A 148 -11.10 -7.04 -7.29
C GLU A 148 -11.47 -8.51 -7.57
N ALA A 149 -11.44 -8.90 -8.85
CA ALA A 149 -11.78 -10.27 -9.25
C ALA A 149 -10.89 -11.32 -8.56
N ASP A 150 -9.58 -11.04 -8.49
CA ASP A 150 -8.62 -11.73 -7.64
C ASP A 150 -8.28 -10.87 -6.41
N PRO A 151 -8.84 -11.18 -5.23
CA PRO A 151 -8.59 -10.43 -4.00
C PRO A 151 -7.35 -10.94 -3.24
N SER A 152 -6.53 -11.82 -3.83
CA SER A 152 -5.43 -12.53 -3.13
C SER A 152 -4.46 -11.59 -2.42
N THR A 153 -4.16 -10.43 -3.02
CA THR A 153 -3.26 -9.43 -2.43
C THR A 153 -3.82 -8.82 -1.14
N ASP A 154 -5.14 -8.71 -1.03
CA ASP A 154 -5.81 -8.18 0.16
C ASP A 154 -5.97 -9.28 1.23
N VAL A 155 -6.58 -10.41 0.85
CA VAL A 155 -7.03 -11.44 1.80
C VAL A 155 -5.88 -12.25 2.38
N LYS A 156 -4.78 -12.42 1.63
CA LYS A 156 -3.53 -13.04 2.12
C LYS A 156 -2.60 -12.05 2.80
N GLY A 157 -3.08 -10.84 3.09
CA GLY A 157 -2.34 -9.83 3.86
C GLY A 157 -1.19 -9.14 3.15
N ILE A 158 -0.96 -9.37 1.85
CA ILE A 158 0.20 -8.81 1.12
C ILE A 158 0.18 -7.28 1.13
N ASP A 159 -0.98 -6.65 0.86
CA ASP A 159 -1.12 -5.20 0.88
C ASP A 159 -0.91 -4.59 2.28
N ALA A 160 -1.43 -5.25 3.33
CA ALA A 160 -1.23 -4.84 4.71
C ALA A 160 0.26 -4.93 5.12
N SER A 161 0.93 -6.03 4.75
CA SER A 161 2.37 -6.22 4.97
C SER A 161 3.22 -5.19 4.22
N ALA A 162 2.86 -4.87 2.96
CA ALA A 162 3.55 -3.83 2.20
C ALA A 162 3.46 -2.46 2.89
N LYS A 163 2.31 -2.13 3.48
CA LYS A 163 2.14 -0.91 4.28
C LYS A 163 3.00 -0.95 5.54
N LEU A 164 3.08 -2.08 6.25
CA LEU A 164 3.98 -2.24 7.40
C LEU A 164 5.46 -2.06 7.03
N VAL A 165 5.90 -2.57 5.88
CA VAL A 165 7.27 -2.33 5.40
C VAL A 165 7.53 -0.84 5.19
N ILE A 166 6.61 -0.11 4.54
CA ILE A 166 6.76 1.34 4.34
C ILE A 166 6.79 2.08 5.68
N ILE A 167 5.93 1.70 6.62
CA ILE A 167 5.90 2.25 7.99
C ILE A 167 7.24 2.02 8.69
N SER A 168 7.77 0.79 8.63
CA SER A 168 9.05 0.44 9.26
C SER A 168 10.18 1.31 8.72
N ARG A 169 10.20 1.56 7.41
CA ARG A 169 11.23 2.38 6.75
C ARG A 169 11.22 3.83 7.25
N ILE A 170 10.06 4.38 7.54
CA ILE A 170 9.94 5.74 8.10
C ILE A 170 10.48 5.81 9.53
N LEU A 171 10.26 4.75 10.30
CA LEU A 171 10.78 4.58 11.66
C LEU A 171 12.28 4.23 11.71
N GLY A 172 12.91 4.00 10.55
CA GLY A 172 14.33 3.64 10.45
C GLY A 172 14.63 2.14 10.50
N TYR A 173 13.60 1.28 10.51
CA TYR A 173 13.75 -0.17 10.45
C TYR A 173 13.69 -0.68 9.01
N LYS A 174 14.41 -1.77 8.72
CA LYS A 174 14.51 -2.38 7.39
C LYS A 174 13.75 -3.71 7.28
N LEU A 175 12.50 -3.74 7.76
CA LEU A 175 11.62 -4.90 7.65
C LEU A 175 11.44 -5.27 6.17
N LYS A 176 11.44 -6.58 5.87
CA LYS A 176 11.17 -7.14 4.56
C LYS A 176 9.82 -7.86 4.58
N LEU A 177 9.19 -7.95 3.40
CA LEU A 177 7.89 -8.62 3.25
C LEU A 177 7.91 -10.08 3.73
N ASN A 178 9.00 -10.80 3.51
CA ASN A 178 9.14 -12.20 3.89
C ASN A 178 9.39 -12.42 5.40
N GLU A 179 9.66 -11.37 6.15
CA GLU A 179 9.80 -11.39 7.62
C GLU A 179 8.45 -11.19 8.32
N ILE A 180 7.40 -10.83 7.56
CA ILE A 180 6.05 -10.58 8.11
C ILE A 180 5.23 -11.87 8.05
N VAL A 181 4.84 -12.36 9.22
CA VAL A 181 3.84 -13.41 9.36
C VAL A 181 2.48 -12.88 8.92
N ARG A 182 1.77 -13.67 8.11
CA ARG A 182 0.48 -13.28 7.51
C ARG A 182 -0.51 -14.41 7.71
N ASP A 183 -1.68 -14.05 8.22
CA ASP A 183 -2.84 -14.92 8.26
C ASP A 183 -3.63 -14.78 6.95
N ASP A 184 -4.36 -15.82 6.57
CA ASP A 184 -5.29 -15.75 5.45
C ASP A 184 -6.68 -15.37 5.97
N ALA A 185 -7.16 -14.17 5.62
CA ALA A 185 -8.48 -13.70 6.01
C ALA A 185 -9.60 -14.61 5.47
N SER A 186 -9.37 -15.34 4.37
CA SER A 186 -10.36 -16.27 3.82
C SER A 186 -10.49 -17.56 4.64
N SER A 187 -9.63 -17.78 5.64
CA SER A 187 -9.73 -18.93 6.52
C SER A 187 -10.75 -18.75 7.65
N ILE A 188 -11.17 -17.50 7.90
CA ILE A 188 -12.17 -17.18 8.95
C ILE A 188 -13.52 -17.75 8.55
N LYS A 189 -14.11 -18.52 9.45
CA LYS A 189 -15.43 -19.13 9.27
C LYS A 189 -16.51 -18.34 10.00
N LEU A 190 -17.77 -18.62 9.64
CA LEU A 190 -18.91 -18.04 10.33
C LEU A 190 -18.96 -18.43 11.81
N GLU A 191 -18.52 -19.65 12.15
CA GLU A 191 -18.47 -20.12 13.53
C GLU A 191 -17.52 -19.28 14.40
N ASP A 192 -16.39 -18.84 13.83
CA ASP A 192 -15.43 -17.96 14.52
C ASP A 192 -16.07 -16.62 14.87
N VAL A 193 -16.82 -16.05 13.92
CA VAL A 193 -17.56 -14.79 14.09
C VAL A 193 -18.64 -14.94 15.16
N ILE A 194 -19.43 -16.03 15.12
CA ILE A 194 -20.46 -16.30 16.13
C ILE A 194 -19.83 -16.49 17.52
N SER A 195 -18.66 -17.16 17.59
CA SER A 195 -17.92 -17.32 18.84
C SER A 195 -17.43 -15.98 19.38
N SER A 196 -16.90 -15.09 18.52
CA SER A 196 -16.42 -13.78 18.95
C SER A 196 -17.54 -12.92 19.56
N ILE A 197 -18.76 -13.00 19.01
CA ILE A 197 -19.93 -12.27 19.52
C ILE A 197 -20.26 -12.69 20.95
N LYS A 198 -20.19 -13.99 21.27
CA LYS A 198 -20.43 -14.52 22.62
C LYS A 198 -19.41 -14.00 23.63
N GLU A 199 -18.22 -13.65 23.17
CA GLU A 199 -17.16 -13.04 23.96
C GLU A 199 -17.20 -11.50 23.95
N GLU A 200 -18.24 -10.88 23.39
CA GLU A 200 -18.35 -9.43 23.22
C GLU A 200 -17.19 -8.83 22.39
N LYS A 201 -16.68 -9.59 21.42
CA LYS A 201 -15.56 -9.22 20.53
C LYS A 201 -15.93 -9.22 19.06
N VAL A 202 -15.11 -8.51 18.28
CA VAL A 202 -15.15 -8.50 16.81
C VAL A 202 -13.85 -9.06 16.24
N ILE A 203 -13.94 -9.72 15.08
CA ILE A 203 -12.76 -10.19 14.34
C ILE A 203 -12.33 -9.08 13.36
N LYS A 204 -11.06 -8.70 13.39
CA LYS A 204 -10.45 -7.71 12.49
C LYS A 204 -9.09 -8.17 12.02
N TYR A 205 -8.75 -7.81 10.78
CA TYR A 205 -7.42 -8.05 10.23
C TYR A 205 -6.48 -6.93 10.68
N ILE A 206 -5.67 -7.22 11.71
CA ILE A 206 -4.77 -6.24 12.33
C ILE A 206 -3.36 -6.38 11.75
N ALA A 207 -2.82 -5.28 11.27
CA ALA A 207 -1.39 -5.17 10.97
C ALA A 207 -0.69 -4.62 12.22
N SER A 208 0.33 -5.34 12.71
CA SER A 208 1.05 -5.01 13.93
C SER A 208 2.56 -4.91 13.65
N LEU A 209 3.21 -3.90 14.21
CA LEU A 209 4.64 -3.71 14.24
C LEU A 209 5.06 -3.37 15.67
N GLU A 210 5.92 -4.18 16.26
CA GLU A 210 6.42 -4.00 17.62
C GLU A 210 7.94 -3.92 17.61
N SER A 211 8.50 -3.03 18.44
CA SER A 211 9.95 -2.90 18.57
C SER A 211 10.51 -4.02 19.46
N ASN A 212 11.42 -4.84 18.91
CA ASN A 212 12.07 -5.93 19.65
C ASN A 212 13.20 -5.48 20.59
N LYS A 213 13.22 -4.20 21.02
CA LYS A 213 14.21 -3.78 22.01
C LYS A 213 13.74 -4.23 23.38
N ALA A 214 14.33 -5.31 23.88
CA ALA A 214 14.29 -5.64 25.30
C ALA A 214 14.72 -4.40 26.09
N SER A 215 13.83 -3.94 26.98
CA SER A 215 14.12 -2.98 28.04
C SER A 215 15.22 -3.48 28.97
#